data_AF-A0A3S1UDG5-F1
#
_entry.id   AF-A0A3S1UDG5-F1
#
_cell.length_a   1.000
_cell.length_b   1.000
_cell.length_c   1.000
_cell.angle_alpha   90.00
_cell.angle_beta   90.00
_cell.angle_gamma   90.00
#
_symmetry.space_group_name_H-M   'P 1'
#
loop_
_entity.id
_entity.type
_entity.pdbx_description
1 polymer ?
#
loop_
_entity_poly.entity_id
_entity_poly.type
_entity_poly.pdbx_seq_one_letter_code
_entity_poly.pdbx_strand_id
1 'polypeptide(L)'
;CNNMILGISMIGVAEAFVLAEKLGLSHQALFDVASTSSGQCWSLTTYCPVPGPVPTSPANRDYNPGFAAALMLKDLKLSQEAAQGAGAVTPLGAEAAQLYALFNAQGHGGVDFSGIINFLRGSPA
;
A
#
# COMPACT_ATOMS: atom_id res chain seq x y z
N CYS A 1 -2.22 13.14 8.89
CA CYS A 1 -2.01 13.45 7.44
C CYS A 1 -0.93 12.59 6.79
N ASN A 2 0.31 12.50 7.31
CA ASN A 2 1.37 11.68 6.71
C ASN A 2 0.94 10.23 6.41
N ASN A 3 0.39 9.52 7.40
CA ASN A 3 0.02 8.11 7.21
C ASN A 3 -1.20 7.92 6.29
N MET A 4 -2.00 8.97 6.07
CA MET A 4 -3.03 8.97 5.02
C MET A 4 -2.39 8.98 3.63
N ILE A 5 -1.40 9.86 3.40
CA ILE A 5 -0.62 9.89 2.15
C ILE A 5 0.09 8.54 1.94
N LEU A 6 0.67 7.98 3.00
CA LEU A 6 1.35 6.67 2.95
C LEU A 6 0.38 5.54 2.55
N GLY A 7 -0.79 5.46 3.20
CA GLY A 7 -1.81 4.46 2.87
C GLY A 7 -2.28 4.57 1.42
N ILE A 8 -2.59 5.78 0.94
CA ILE A 8 -3.01 6.04 -0.45
C ILE A 8 -1.91 5.65 -1.43
N SER A 9 -0.69 6.15 -1.22
CA SER A 9 0.41 5.91 -2.15
C SER A 9 0.85 4.45 -2.19
N MET A 10 0.80 3.72 -1.06
CA MET A 10 1.03 2.28 -1.05
C MET A 10 0.01 1.52 -1.88
N ILE A 11 -1.29 1.84 -1.74
CA ILE A 11 -2.36 1.23 -2.54
C ILE A 11 -2.14 1.53 -4.02
N GLY A 12 -1.92 2.80 -4.39
CA GLY A 12 -1.70 3.16 -5.80
C GLY A 12 -0.47 2.50 -6.42
N VAL A 13 0.63 2.37 -5.66
CA VAL A 13 1.82 1.63 -6.12
C VAL A 13 1.51 0.14 -6.28
N ALA A 14 0.81 -0.46 -5.33
CA ALA A 14 0.40 -1.87 -5.40
C ALA A 14 -0.51 -2.14 -6.62
N GLU A 15 -1.51 -1.29 -6.87
CA GLU A 15 -2.37 -1.36 -8.06
C GLU A 15 -1.56 -1.28 -9.35
N ALA A 16 -0.59 -0.36 -9.43
CA ALA A 16 0.28 -0.22 -10.60
C ALA A 16 1.12 -1.48 -10.86
N PHE A 17 1.68 -2.10 -9.82
CA PHE A 17 2.40 -3.37 -9.95
C PHE A 17 1.49 -4.52 -10.39
N VAL A 18 0.29 -4.64 -9.82
CA VAL A 18 -0.68 -5.67 -10.23
C VAL A 18 -1.12 -5.48 -11.69
N LEU A 19 -1.32 -4.23 -12.12
CA LEU A 19 -1.61 -3.93 -13.52
C LEU A 19 -0.42 -4.32 -14.43
N ALA A 20 0.81 -3.96 -14.05
CA ALA A 20 2.01 -4.31 -14.80
C ALA A 20 2.18 -5.83 -14.95
N GLU A 21 1.93 -6.61 -13.90
CA GLU A 21 1.90 -8.09 -13.96
C GLU A 21 0.89 -8.59 -15.01
N LYS A 22 -0.33 -8.06 -15.00
CA LYS A 22 -1.38 -8.43 -15.97
C LYS A 22 -1.03 -8.03 -17.41
N LEU A 23 -0.21 -7.01 -17.59
CA LEU A 23 0.32 -6.57 -18.88
C LEU A 23 1.58 -7.34 -19.31
N GLY A 24 2.07 -8.29 -18.50
CA GLY A 24 3.26 -9.08 -18.80
C GLY A 24 4.58 -8.33 -18.56
N LEU A 25 4.56 -7.22 -17.82
CA LEU A 25 5.76 -6.50 -17.42
C LEU A 25 6.35 -7.12 -16.16
N SER A 26 7.69 -7.16 -16.09
CA SER A 26 8.38 -7.55 -14.86
C SER A 26 8.28 -6.46 -13.80
N HIS A 27 8.39 -6.85 -12.52
CA HIS A 27 8.48 -5.91 -11.41
C HIS A 27 9.62 -4.91 -11.60
N GLN A 28 10.78 -5.40 -12.05
CA GLN A 28 11.94 -4.53 -12.28
C GLN A 28 11.68 -3.51 -13.38
N ALA A 29 11.02 -3.89 -14.48
CA ALA A 29 10.73 -2.98 -15.58
C ALA A 29 9.83 -1.80 -15.14
N LEU A 30 8.77 -2.08 -14.37
CA LEU A 30 7.94 -1.00 -13.82
C LEU A 30 8.74 -0.16 -12.81
N PHE A 31 9.50 -0.80 -11.92
CA PHE A 31 10.28 -0.11 -10.90
C PHE A 31 11.30 0.86 -11.52
N ASP A 32 12.07 0.44 -12.53
CA ASP A 32 13.10 1.26 -13.18
C ASP A 32 12.52 2.55 -13.77
N VAL A 33 11.36 2.44 -14.43
CA VAL A 33 10.67 3.60 -15.01
C VAL A 33 10.04 4.47 -13.93
N ALA A 34 9.24 3.90 -13.04
CA ALA A 34 8.44 4.66 -12.08
C ALA A 34 9.30 5.31 -10.98
N SER A 35 10.41 4.68 -10.59
CA SER A 35 11.32 5.20 -9.53
C SER A 35 12.09 6.45 -9.94
N THR A 36 12.17 6.72 -11.24
CA THR A 36 12.86 7.89 -11.82
C THR A 36 11.89 8.87 -12.49
N SER A 37 10.59 8.61 -12.39
CA SER A 37 9.52 9.40 -13.03
C SER A 37 8.62 10.08 -12.00
N SER A 38 7.58 10.77 -12.45
CA SER A 38 6.62 11.50 -11.60
C SER A 38 5.76 10.61 -10.69
N GLY A 39 5.71 9.30 -10.93
CA GLY A 39 5.04 8.33 -10.05
C GLY A 39 5.84 7.97 -8.79
N GLN A 40 7.05 8.51 -8.63
CA GLN A 40 7.94 8.19 -7.52
C GLN A 40 7.33 8.58 -6.17
N CYS A 41 7.40 7.66 -5.20
CA CYS A 41 7.14 7.92 -3.80
C CYS A 41 7.91 6.91 -2.92
N TRP A 42 7.88 7.12 -1.60
CA TRP A 42 8.59 6.26 -0.64
C TRP A 42 8.12 4.78 -0.70
N SER A 43 6.82 4.55 -0.88
CA SER A 43 6.23 3.21 -1.04
C SER A 43 6.78 2.48 -2.26
N LEU A 44 7.24 3.20 -3.29
CA LEU A 44 7.90 2.61 -4.45
C LEU A 44 9.39 2.38 -4.18
N THR A 45 10.15 3.43 -3.83
CA THR A 45 11.63 3.40 -3.87
C THR A 45 12.29 2.82 -2.62
N THR A 46 11.59 2.79 -1.49
CA THR A 46 12.15 2.32 -0.22
C THR A 46 11.35 1.15 0.37
N TYR A 47 10.07 1.04 0.02
CA TYR A 47 9.15 0.08 0.62
C TYR A 47 8.34 -0.72 -0.41
N CYS A 48 8.98 -1.00 -1.56
CA CYS A 48 8.34 -1.61 -2.73
C CYS A 48 7.50 -2.85 -2.34
N PRO A 49 6.20 -2.90 -2.72
CA PRO A 49 5.29 -3.96 -2.30
C PRO A 49 5.48 -5.27 -3.06
N VAL A 50 6.41 -5.34 -4.01
CA VAL A 50 6.77 -6.56 -4.73
C VAL A 50 8.19 -7.03 -4.37
N PRO A 51 8.45 -8.35 -4.32
CA PRO A 51 9.78 -8.89 -4.07
C PRO A 51 10.75 -8.54 -5.22
N GLY A 52 12.02 -8.33 -4.90
CA GLY A 52 13.08 -8.07 -5.88
C GLY A 52 13.62 -6.63 -5.84
N PRO A 53 12.90 -5.62 -6.39
CA PRO A 53 13.47 -4.30 -6.66
C PRO A 53 14.08 -3.57 -5.45
N VAL A 54 13.51 -3.79 -4.26
CA VAL A 54 14.05 -3.24 -3.00
C VAL A 54 14.28 -4.41 -2.04
N PRO A 55 15.50 -4.98 -1.94
CA PRO A 55 15.77 -6.20 -1.18
C PRO A 55 15.43 -6.12 0.32
N THR A 56 15.44 -4.92 0.88
CA THR A 56 15.15 -4.68 2.31
C THR A 56 13.65 -4.53 2.61
N SER A 57 12.78 -4.48 1.60
CA SER A 57 11.34 -4.31 1.82
C SER A 57 10.70 -5.58 2.39
N PRO A 58 9.59 -5.47 3.16
CA PRO A 58 8.88 -6.63 3.70
C PRO A 58 8.40 -7.63 2.65
N ALA A 59 8.19 -7.21 1.40
CA ALA A 59 7.77 -8.09 0.32
C ALA A 59 8.76 -9.25 0.04
N ASN A 60 10.02 -9.12 0.46
CA ASN A 60 11.05 -10.16 0.32
C ASN A 60 11.10 -11.14 1.51
N ARG A 61 10.23 -10.97 2.51
CA ARG A 61 10.22 -11.77 3.74
C ARG A 61 8.79 -12.07 4.18
N ASP A 62 7.96 -12.49 3.23
CA ASP A 62 6.56 -12.89 3.41
C ASP A 62 5.71 -11.83 4.12
N TYR A 63 6.01 -10.55 3.86
CA TYR A 63 5.34 -9.41 4.48
C TYR A 63 5.34 -9.48 6.01
N ASN A 64 6.39 -10.06 6.60
CA ASN A 64 6.64 -9.95 8.04
C ASN A 64 6.71 -8.45 8.43
N PRO A 65 5.89 -8.01 9.39
CA PRO A 65 5.57 -6.60 9.57
C PRO A 65 6.78 -5.78 9.99
N GLY A 66 7.09 -4.75 9.20
CA GLY A 66 7.76 -3.56 9.71
C GLY A 66 6.73 -2.57 10.27
N PHE A 67 5.61 -2.42 9.57
CA PHE A 67 4.45 -1.65 10.03
C PHE A 67 3.16 -2.42 9.72
N ALA A 68 2.49 -2.93 10.76
CA ALA A 68 1.34 -3.82 10.60
C ALA A 68 0.12 -3.12 9.97
N ALA A 69 -0.64 -3.85 9.15
CA ALA A 69 -1.85 -3.37 8.48
C ALA A 69 -2.94 -2.93 9.48
N ALA A 70 -3.02 -3.54 10.67
CA ALA A 70 -3.87 -3.07 11.76
C ALA A 70 -3.52 -1.66 12.24
N LEU A 71 -2.22 -1.32 12.30
CA LEU A 71 -1.76 0.02 12.67
C LEU A 71 -2.02 1.02 11.55
N MET A 72 -1.82 0.63 10.28
CA MET A 72 -2.18 1.47 9.14
C MET A 72 -3.68 1.83 9.15
N LEU A 73 -4.56 0.84 9.36
CA LEU A 73 -6.00 1.09 9.47
C LEU A 73 -6.34 2.03 10.62
N LYS A 74 -5.71 1.86 11.79
CA LYS A 74 -5.91 2.75 12.94
C LYS A 74 -5.58 4.20 12.53
N ASP A 75 -4.43 4.43 11.91
CA ASP A 75 -4.01 5.79 11.55
C ASP A 75 -4.86 6.39 10.43
N LEU A 76 -5.35 5.57 9.49
CA LEU A 76 -6.31 6.00 8.48
C LEU A 76 -7.64 6.41 9.12
N LYS A 77 -8.17 5.65 10.08
CA LYS A 77 -9.39 6.04 10.82
C LYS A 77 -9.21 7.37 11.56
N LEU A 78 -8.09 7.55 12.25
CA LEU A 78 -7.75 8.84 12.88
C LEU A 78 -7.69 9.99 11.86
N SER A 79 -7.18 9.73 10.65
CA SER A 79 -7.18 10.74 9.59
C SER A 79 -8.58 11.11 9.10
N GLN A 80 -9.51 10.14 9.07
CA GLN A 80 -10.90 10.37 8.67
C GLN A 80 -11.69 11.10 9.75
N GLU A 81 -11.50 10.75 11.02
CA GLU A 81 -12.07 11.49 12.16
C GLU A 81 -11.61 12.95 12.16
N ALA A 82 -10.32 13.20 11.94
CA ALA A 82 -9.77 14.55 11.83
C ALA A 82 -10.34 15.32 10.62
N ALA A 83 -10.48 14.66 9.47
CA ALA A 83 -11.07 15.26 8.28
C ALA A 83 -12.54 15.67 8.52
N GLN A 84 -13.32 14.79 9.16
CA GLN A 84 -14.71 15.09 9.54
C GLN A 84 -14.79 16.28 10.51
N GLY A 85 -13.96 16.29 11.56
CA GLY A 85 -13.92 17.38 12.53
C GLY A 85 -13.50 18.73 11.93
N ALA A 86 -12.67 18.71 10.88
CA ALA A 86 -12.21 19.90 10.18
C ALA A 86 -13.08 20.32 8.99
N GLY A 87 -14.10 19.53 8.61
CA GLY A 87 -14.87 19.76 7.39
C GLY A 87 -14.06 19.57 6.09
N ALA A 88 -12.97 18.80 6.14
CA ALA A 88 -12.11 18.53 4.99
C ALA A 88 -12.58 17.29 4.22
N VAL A 89 -12.56 17.38 2.88
CA VAL A 89 -12.95 16.28 2.00
C VAL A 89 -11.71 15.49 1.56
N THR A 90 -11.61 14.22 1.98
CA THR A 90 -10.42 13.37 1.75
C THR A 90 -10.79 12.03 1.09
N PRO A 91 -11.40 12.03 -0.11
CA PRO A 91 -12.02 10.84 -0.71
C PRO A 91 -11.06 9.67 -0.90
N LEU A 92 -9.82 9.92 -1.34
CA LEU A 92 -8.81 8.88 -1.47
C LEU A 92 -8.38 8.30 -0.11
N GLY A 93 -8.35 9.14 0.94
CA GLY A 93 -8.06 8.70 2.30
C GLY A 93 -9.20 7.84 2.87
N ALA A 94 -10.44 8.20 2.56
CA ALA A 94 -11.62 7.42 2.91
C ALA A 94 -11.59 6.04 2.24
N GLU A 95 -11.30 6.00 0.94
CA GLU A 95 -11.18 4.74 0.20
C GLU A 95 -10.03 3.88 0.72
N ALA A 96 -8.86 4.48 0.98
CA ALA A 96 -7.75 3.77 1.60
C ALA A 96 -8.15 3.17 2.96
N ALA A 97 -8.89 3.91 3.79
CA ALA A 97 -9.39 3.40 5.07
C ALA A 97 -10.32 2.18 4.89
N GLN A 98 -11.19 2.18 3.87
CA GLN A 98 -12.07 1.07 3.58
C GLN A 98 -11.31 -0.16 3.07
N LEU A 99 -10.36 0.02 2.15
CA LEU A 99 -9.54 -1.07 1.62
C LEU A 99 -8.72 -1.76 2.73
N TYR A 100 -8.08 -0.99 3.62
CA TYR A 100 -7.39 -1.57 4.78
C TYR A 100 -8.36 -2.19 5.81
N ALA A 101 -9.60 -1.69 5.92
CA ALA A 101 -10.62 -2.31 6.76
C ALA A 101 -11.01 -3.71 6.23
N LEU A 102 -11.22 -3.82 4.92
CA LEU A 102 -11.50 -5.10 4.25
C LEU A 102 -10.31 -6.06 4.37
N PHE A 103 -9.10 -5.57 4.12
CA PHE A 103 -7.88 -6.37 4.23
C PHE A 103 -7.70 -6.93 5.65
N ASN A 104 -7.92 -6.11 6.68
CA ASN A 104 -7.86 -6.57 8.07
C ASN A 104 -9.00 -7.53 8.43
N ALA A 105 -10.21 -7.31 7.91
CA ALA A 105 -11.35 -8.18 8.14
C ALA A 105 -11.16 -9.60 7.55
N GLN A 106 -10.30 -9.74 6.53
CA GLN A 106 -9.87 -11.04 5.99
C GLN A 106 -8.76 -11.71 6.82
N GLY A 107 -8.40 -11.16 7.98
CA GLY A 107 -7.42 -11.74 8.90
C GLY A 107 -5.98 -11.23 8.72
N HIS A 108 -5.75 -10.29 7.81
CA HIS A 108 -4.39 -9.82 7.51
C HIS A 108 -3.90 -8.65 8.37
N GLY A 109 -4.57 -8.36 9.49
CA GLY A 109 -4.20 -7.25 10.37
C GLY A 109 -2.77 -7.34 10.95
N GLY A 110 -2.22 -8.56 11.09
CA GLY A 110 -0.85 -8.79 11.56
C GLY A 110 0.22 -8.75 10.48
N VAL A 111 -0.17 -8.69 9.20
CA VAL A 111 0.75 -8.63 8.05
C VAL A 111 1.26 -7.20 7.88
N ASP A 112 2.42 -7.01 7.27
CA ASP A 112 2.87 -5.68 6.86
C ASP A 112 1.84 -4.99 5.96
N PHE A 113 1.67 -3.67 6.11
CA PHE A 113 0.69 -2.91 5.33
C PHE A 113 0.93 -2.99 3.81
N SER A 114 2.18 -3.18 3.36
CA SER A 114 2.49 -3.41 1.94
C SER A 114 1.92 -4.73 1.39
N GLY A 115 1.52 -5.66 2.26
CA GLY A 115 0.86 -6.92 1.92
C GLY A 115 -0.51 -6.75 1.28
N ILE A 116 -1.09 -5.54 1.30
CA ILE A 116 -2.35 -5.22 0.61
C ILE A 116 -2.30 -5.52 -0.90
N ILE A 117 -1.11 -5.58 -1.50
CA ILE A 117 -0.96 -6.03 -2.89
C ILE A 117 -1.50 -7.44 -3.13
N ASN A 118 -1.35 -8.37 -2.19
CA ASN A 118 -1.87 -9.74 -2.35
C ASN A 118 -3.40 -9.75 -2.33
N PHE A 119 -3.99 -8.92 -1.46
CA PHE A 119 -5.42 -8.67 -1.46
C PHE A 119 -5.89 -8.09 -2.81
N LEU A 120 -5.16 -7.14 -3.39
CA LEU A 120 -5.48 -6.55 -4.71
C LEU A 120 -5.26 -7.52 -5.88
N ARG A 121 -4.32 -8.45 -5.78
CA ARG A 121 -4.14 -9.54 -6.77
C ARG A 121 -5.34 -10.50 -6.79
N GLY A 122 -6.12 -10.55 -5.71
CA GLY A 122 -7.14 -11.58 -5.50
C GLY A 122 -6.56 -12.95 -5.15
N SER A 123 -5.28 -12.99 -4.73
CA SER A 123 -4.63 -14.20 -4.25
C SER A 123 -4.86 -14.33 -2.74
N PRO A 124 -5.04 -15.55 -2.20
CA PRO A 124 -4.93 -15.75 -0.75
C PRO A 124 -3.52 -15.33 -0.32
N ALA A 125 -3.43 -14.41 0.65
CA ALA A 125 -2.16 -13.91 1.17
C ALA A 125 -1.41 -14.96 1.99
#